data_AF-A0A327HPL4-F1
#
_entry.id   AF-A0A327HPL4-F1
#
_cell.length_a   1.000
_cell.length_b   1.000
_cell.length_c   1.000
_cell.angle_alpha   90.00
_cell.angle_beta   90.00
_cell.angle_gamma   90.00
#
_symmetry.space_group_name_H-M   'P 1'
#
loop_
_entity.id
_entity.type
_entity.pdbx_description
1 polymer ?
#
loop_
_entity_poly.entity_id
_entity_poly.type
_entity_poly.pdbx_seq_one_letter_code
_entity_poly.pdbx_strand_id
1 'polypeptide(L)'
;MADIVLKQTSSGGVIQEMDSSDKDYIEHVILTDFNSLDSGVGTLAVNPASTSGLTLIGSFVDTKRPDAVGTHPVGTSVTTVSTFNFYQDLQSASESITNAIRPVALDDSANIQRMSDSEVNDDFIFSTQQNLYGSGVGSYKLQPSAPTDGTWVSKGTITDTKISGGTNTSQLWRKSAPASTPTTVRPLKFVVSSGSLREMTDTEIKKFTPRLRNRIVANGIGTYKVQANAPTSGGTWVQMGDTFTDTRHQVANQSYTSSFSNTFTNTFTNTFAGFFSSTYNRFQAFTGSFIGSFSGSRTKFFTGTFTGTFTGFFTGSFTGLTVQSSTENVSSAKLWVRVA
;
A
#
# COMPACT_ATOMS: atom_id res chain seq x y z
N MET A 1 -40.93 -14.04 13.03
CA MET A 1 -39.80 -14.64 12.29
C MET A 1 -39.52 -13.71 11.12
N ALA A 2 -38.35 -13.75 10.49
CA ALA A 2 -38.15 -12.98 9.25
C ALA A 2 -38.79 -13.76 8.11
N ASP A 3 -39.50 -13.09 7.20
CA ASP A 3 -40.10 -13.72 6.03
C ASP A 3 -39.04 -14.45 5.19
N ILE A 4 -39.29 -15.71 4.85
CA ILE A 4 -38.31 -16.55 4.14
C ILE A 4 -38.69 -16.67 2.67
N VAL A 5 -37.78 -16.26 1.79
CA VAL A 5 -37.95 -16.34 0.34
C VAL A 5 -38.16 -17.78 -0.13
N LEU A 6 -39.05 -17.97 -1.11
CA LEU A 6 -39.51 -19.28 -1.58
C LEU A 6 -38.83 -19.70 -2.89
N LYS A 7 -38.63 -21.01 -3.04
CA LYS A 7 -38.17 -21.71 -4.27
C LYS A 7 -39.17 -22.78 -4.71
N GLN A 8 -38.97 -23.30 -5.92
CA GLN A 8 -39.63 -24.52 -6.38
C GLN A 8 -38.63 -25.67 -6.39
N THR A 9 -39.05 -26.87 -5.98
CA THR A 9 -38.18 -28.06 -6.05
C THR A 9 -38.07 -28.59 -7.49
N SER A 10 -36.92 -29.18 -7.80
CA SER A 10 -36.60 -29.76 -9.11
C SER A 10 -37.51 -30.94 -9.53
N SER A 11 -38.34 -31.46 -8.62
CA SER A 11 -39.36 -32.48 -8.88
C SER A 11 -40.77 -31.93 -9.16
N GLY A 12 -40.91 -30.62 -9.41
CA GLY A 12 -41.98 -30.10 -10.27
C GLY A 12 -43.30 -29.76 -9.59
N GLY A 13 -43.28 -29.14 -8.40
CA GLY A 13 -44.50 -28.48 -7.89
C GLY A 13 -44.53 -28.09 -6.42
N VAL A 14 -43.58 -28.57 -5.61
CA VAL A 14 -43.54 -28.21 -4.18
C VAL A 14 -42.87 -26.85 -4.03
N ILE A 15 -43.58 -25.95 -3.36
CA ILE A 15 -43.07 -24.67 -2.91
C ILE A 15 -42.38 -24.90 -1.57
N GLN A 16 -41.15 -24.42 -1.45
CA GLN A 16 -40.34 -24.60 -0.24
C GLN A 16 -39.64 -23.28 0.11
N GLU A 17 -39.41 -23.04 1.39
CA GLU A 17 -38.48 -22.03 1.87
C GLU A 17 -37.06 -22.28 1.36
N MET A 18 -36.36 -21.21 0.98
CA MET A 18 -34.94 -21.25 0.65
C MET A 18 -34.11 -21.28 1.93
N ASP A 19 -33.20 -22.26 2.00
CA ASP A 19 -32.14 -22.27 3.00
C ASP A 19 -30.98 -21.35 2.60
N SER A 20 -29.94 -21.27 3.44
CA SER A 20 -28.78 -20.43 3.16
C SER A 20 -28.03 -20.85 1.89
N SER A 21 -27.94 -22.15 1.59
CA SER A 21 -27.22 -22.65 0.41
C SER A 21 -27.99 -22.41 -0.89
N ASP A 22 -29.32 -22.34 -0.83
CA ASP A 22 -30.14 -21.91 -1.96
C ASP A 22 -29.91 -20.43 -2.31
N LYS A 23 -29.69 -19.59 -1.29
CA LYS A 23 -29.43 -18.15 -1.46
C LYS A 23 -28.07 -17.87 -2.09
N ASP A 24 -27.10 -18.78 -1.97
CA ASP A 24 -25.78 -18.66 -2.60
C ASP A 24 -25.88 -18.38 -4.11
N TYR A 25 -26.90 -18.92 -4.80
CA TYR A 25 -27.10 -18.64 -6.22
C TYR A 25 -27.60 -17.21 -6.49
N ILE A 26 -28.51 -16.70 -5.65
CA ILE A 26 -28.98 -15.30 -5.73
C ILE A 26 -27.78 -14.37 -5.54
N GLU A 27 -26.98 -14.62 -4.50
CA GLU A 27 -25.76 -13.87 -4.20
C GLU A 27 -24.77 -13.93 -5.37
N HIS A 28 -24.55 -15.12 -5.94
CA HIS A 28 -23.68 -15.31 -7.10
C HIS A 28 -24.13 -14.47 -8.31
N VAL A 29 -25.42 -14.46 -8.63
CA VAL A 29 -25.95 -13.68 -9.76
C VAL A 29 -25.79 -12.18 -9.52
N ILE A 30 -26.11 -11.69 -8.31
CA ILE A 30 -25.98 -10.28 -7.95
C ILE A 30 -24.51 -9.85 -7.95
N LEU A 31 -23.61 -10.62 -7.35
CA LEU A 31 -22.19 -10.27 -7.26
C LEU A 31 -21.47 -10.37 -8.61
N THR A 32 -21.87 -11.30 -9.47
CA THR A 32 -21.36 -11.38 -10.85
C THR A 32 -21.75 -10.14 -11.64
N ASP A 33 -22.98 -9.64 -11.46
CA ASP A 33 -23.44 -8.39 -12.07
C ASP A 33 -22.76 -7.15 -11.45
N PHE A 34 -22.57 -7.13 -10.13
CA PHE A 34 -21.78 -6.11 -9.44
C PHE A 34 -20.34 -6.01 -9.99
N ASN A 35 -19.75 -7.16 -10.36
CA ASN A 35 -18.41 -7.28 -10.93
C ASN A 35 -18.35 -7.06 -12.46
N SER A 36 -19.49 -6.95 -13.15
CA SER A 36 -19.53 -6.87 -14.62
C SER A 36 -18.88 -5.61 -15.20
N LEU A 37 -18.76 -4.54 -14.41
CA LEU A 37 -18.17 -3.27 -14.77
C LEU A 37 -17.12 -2.84 -13.73
N ASP A 38 -16.09 -2.13 -14.19
CA ASP A 38 -15.06 -1.52 -13.35
C ASP A 38 -15.47 -0.16 -12.77
N SER A 39 -16.67 0.30 -13.12
CA SER A 39 -17.28 1.53 -12.63
C SER A 39 -18.60 1.25 -11.93
N GLY A 40 -19.07 2.26 -11.18
CA GLY A 40 -20.34 2.25 -10.47
C GLY A 40 -20.19 2.01 -8.97
N VAL A 41 -21.20 2.47 -8.23
CA VAL A 41 -21.23 2.51 -6.77
C VAL A 41 -20.72 1.24 -6.10
N GLY A 42 -19.68 1.36 -5.29
CA GLY A 42 -19.02 0.28 -4.57
C GLY A 42 -17.72 -0.21 -5.21
N THR A 43 -17.40 0.14 -6.47
CA THR A 43 -16.12 -0.24 -7.09
C THR A 43 -14.95 0.61 -6.58
N LEU A 44 -13.76 0.01 -6.55
CA LEU A 44 -12.50 0.67 -6.21
C LEU A 44 -11.68 0.96 -7.47
N ALA A 45 -10.92 2.05 -7.42
CA ALA A 45 -9.94 2.42 -8.44
C ALA A 45 -8.67 3.01 -7.80
N VAL A 46 -7.52 2.80 -8.46
CA VAL A 46 -6.24 3.42 -8.10
C VAL A 46 -5.87 4.42 -9.18
N ASN A 47 -5.66 5.69 -8.82
CA ASN A 47 -5.33 6.77 -9.75
C ASN A 47 -6.21 6.77 -11.02
N PRO A 48 -7.55 6.79 -10.91
CA PRO A 48 -8.43 6.81 -12.07
C PRO A 48 -8.22 8.08 -12.89
N ALA A 49 -8.53 8.03 -14.18
CA ALA A 49 -8.44 9.18 -15.08
C ALA A 49 -9.37 10.35 -14.67
N SER A 50 -10.44 10.07 -13.91
CA SER A 50 -11.34 11.06 -13.33
C SER A 50 -11.72 10.64 -11.91
N THR A 51 -11.80 11.62 -11.01
CA THR A 51 -12.23 11.45 -9.61
C THR A 51 -13.63 12.01 -9.36
N SER A 52 -14.32 12.48 -10.41
CA SER A 52 -15.66 13.05 -10.28
C SER A 52 -16.62 12.01 -9.68
N GLY A 53 -17.26 12.35 -8.56
CA GLY A 53 -18.16 11.46 -7.84
C GLY A 53 -17.49 10.39 -6.98
N LEU A 54 -16.15 10.26 -7.04
CA LEU A 54 -15.43 9.25 -6.27
C LEU A 54 -14.99 9.78 -4.91
N THR A 55 -14.99 8.90 -3.91
CA THR A 55 -14.51 9.21 -2.56
C THR A 55 -13.09 8.69 -2.38
N LEU A 56 -12.16 9.56 -1.98
CA LEU A 56 -10.80 9.15 -1.61
C LEU A 56 -10.86 8.29 -0.33
N ILE A 57 -10.34 7.06 -0.41
CA ILE A 57 -10.33 6.10 0.70
C ILE A 57 -8.95 5.93 1.34
N GLY A 58 -7.91 6.50 0.74
CA GLY A 58 -6.55 6.57 1.29
C GLY A 58 -5.51 6.73 0.20
N SER A 59 -4.26 6.94 0.62
CA SER A 59 -3.14 7.15 -0.29
C SER A 59 -1.89 6.41 0.20
N PHE A 60 -1.04 6.04 -0.74
CA PHE A 60 0.30 5.54 -0.48
C PHE A 60 1.31 6.38 -1.26
N VAL A 61 2.42 6.76 -0.63
CA VAL A 61 3.48 7.56 -1.23
C VAL A 61 4.76 6.72 -1.30
N ASP A 62 5.26 6.51 -2.50
CA ASP A 62 6.53 5.83 -2.78
C ASP A 62 7.67 6.86 -2.72
N THR A 63 8.66 6.62 -1.87
CA THR A 63 9.77 7.54 -1.67
C THR A 63 11.14 6.87 -1.80
N LYS A 64 12.07 7.56 -2.48
CA LYS A 64 13.45 7.09 -2.62
C LYS A 64 14.47 8.18 -2.32
N ARG A 65 15.75 7.81 -2.12
CA ARG A 65 16.85 8.80 -2.15
C ARG A 65 17.20 9.12 -3.61
N PRO A 66 17.69 10.34 -3.90
CA PRO A 66 18.12 10.70 -5.24
C PRO A 66 19.45 10.05 -5.64
N ASP A 67 20.32 9.77 -4.67
CA ASP A 67 21.70 9.34 -4.91
C ASP A 67 21.87 7.81 -4.89
N ALA A 68 22.76 7.29 -5.72
CA ALA A 68 23.05 5.87 -5.80
C ALA A 68 23.64 5.30 -4.48
N VAL A 69 23.48 3.99 -4.27
CA VAL A 69 24.15 3.29 -3.15
C VAL A 69 25.66 3.49 -3.25
N GLY A 70 26.28 3.88 -2.14
CA GLY A 70 27.71 4.19 -2.07
C GLY A 70 28.08 5.63 -2.43
N THR A 71 27.14 6.46 -2.91
CA THR A 71 27.41 7.89 -3.14
C THR A 71 27.77 8.59 -1.82
N HIS A 72 28.81 9.42 -1.88
CA HIS A 72 29.35 10.18 -0.75
C HIS A 72 30.04 11.47 -1.23
N PRO A 73 29.93 12.59 -0.48
CA PRO A 73 28.96 12.80 0.59
C PRO A 73 27.57 13.05 0.02
N VAL A 74 26.53 12.63 0.75
CA VAL A 74 25.12 12.92 0.42
C VAL A 74 24.41 13.67 1.55
N GLY A 75 23.26 14.26 1.22
CA GLY A 75 22.36 14.86 2.21
C GLY A 75 21.31 13.87 2.74
N THR A 76 20.27 14.41 3.39
CA THR A 76 19.09 13.66 3.86
C THR A 76 17.88 13.82 2.94
N SER A 77 18.08 14.31 1.72
CA SER A 77 17.01 14.53 0.75
C SER A 77 16.28 13.23 0.37
N VAL A 78 15.00 13.36 0.04
CA VAL A 78 14.11 12.28 -0.38
C VAL A 78 13.27 12.79 -1.55
N THR A 79 13.03 11.92 -2.53
CA THR A 79 12.19 12.20 -3.70
C THR A 79 10.94 11.34 -3.62
N THR A 80 9.78 11.96 -3.81
CA THR A 80 8.54 11.22 -4.07
C THR A 80 8.59 10.71 -5.50
N VAL A 81 8.52 9.39 -5.67
CA VAL A 81 8.52 8.75 -6.99
C VAL A 81 7.11 8.71 -7.54
N SER A 82 6.16 8.31 -6.70
CA SER A 82 4.77 8.21 -7.08
C SER A 82 3.85 8.36 -5.87
N THR A 83 2.61 8.73 -6.13
CA THR A 83 1.53 8.75 -5.14
C THR A 83 0.36 7.97 -5.70
N PHE A 84 -0.06 6.94 -4.97
CA PHE A 84 -1.18 6.08 -5.32
C PHE A 84 -2.37 6.48 -4.48
N ASN A 85 -3.34 7.13 -5.10
CA ASN A 85 -4.60 7.51 -4.47
C ASN A 85 -5.66 6.45 -4.78
N PHE A 86 -6.28 5.93 -3.73
CA PHE A 86 -7.31 4.91 -3.82
C PHE A 86 -8.66 5.57 -3.66
N TYR A 87 -9.59 5.22 -4.54
CA TYR A 87 -10.93 5.76 -4.56
C TYR A 87 -11.97 4.65 -4.49
N GLN A 88 -13.10 4.94 -3.88
CA GLN A 88 -14.31 4.12 -3.97
C GLN A 88 -15.47 4.99 -4.46
N ASP A 89 -16.28 4.47 -5.38
CA ASP A 89 -17.54 5.11 -5.76
C ASP A 89 -18.56 4.91 -4.62
N LEU A 90 -18.99 6.00 -3.98
CA LEU A 90 -19.98 5.99 -2.89
C LEU A 90 -21.19 6.88 -3.22
N GLN A 91 -21.48 7.06 -4.50
CA GLN A 91 -22.68 7.77 -4.94
C GLN A 91 -23.93 6.91 -4.75
N SER A 92 -25.08 7.39 -5.21
CA SER A 92 -26.31 6.58 -5.26
C SER A 92 -26.43 5.82 -6.57
N ALA A 93 -26.87 4.57 -6.52
CA ALA A 93 -27.23 3.79 -7.69
C ALA A 93 -28.74 3.87 -7.95
N SER A 94 -29.14 4.08 -9.21
CA SER A 94 -30.55 4.08 -9.58
C SER A 94 -31.16 2.67 -9.50
N GLU A 95 -32.23 2.53 -8.72
CA GLU A 95 -32.99 1.28 -8.61
C GLU A 95 -34.18 1.27 -9.58
N SER A 96 -34.53 0.10 -10.10
CA SER A 96 -35.71 -0.09 -10.95
C SER A 96 -36.40 -1.41 -10.62
N ILE A 97 -36.70 -1.59 -9.34
CA ILE A 97 -37.40 -2.76 -8.81
C ILE A 97 -38.91 -2.50 -8.85
N THR A 98 -39.65 -3.34 -9.57
CA THR A 98 -41.11 -3.26 -9.67
C THR A 98 -41.77 -4.42 -8.93
N ASN A 99 -43.06 -4.30 -8.62
CA ASN A 99 -43.81 -5.37 -7.97
C ASN A 99 -43.84 -6.68 -8.79
N ALA A 100 -43.61 -6.62 -10.10
CA ALA A 100 -43.58 -7.80 -10.97
C ALA A 100 -42.32 -8.66 -10.81
N ILE A 101 -41.24 -8.10 -10.24
CA ILE A 101 -39.95 -8.78 -10.05
C ILE A 101 -39.60 -8.99 -8.58
N ARG A 102 -40.53 -8.71 -7.67
CA ARG A 102 -40.33 -9.00 -6.25
C ARG A 102 -40.45 -10.50 -6.01
N PRO A 103 -39.47 -11.11 -5.33
CA PRO A 103 -39.61 -12.46 -4.81
C PRO A 103 -40.84 -12.58 -3.91
N VAL A 104 -41.36 -13.80 -3.78
CA VAL A 104 -42.35 -14.13 -2.77
C VAL A 104 -41.70 -14.84 -1.59
N ALA A 105 -42.23 -14.61 -0.41
CA ALA A 105 -41.81 -15.22 0.84
C ALA A 105 -43.02 -15.76 1.60
N LEU A 106 -42.75 -16.67 2.53
CA LEU A 106 -43.72 -17.10 3.53
C LEU A 106 -43.64 -16.15 4.74
N ASP A 107 -44.78 -15.56 5.11
CA ASP A 107 -44.88 -14.73 6.31
C ASP A 107 -45.06 -15.58 7.57
N ASP A 108 -45.01 -14.93 8.74
CA ASP A 108 -45.24 -15.56 10.06
C ASP A 108 -46.60 -16.26 10.21
N SER A 109 -47.56 -15.94 9.35
CA SER A 109 -48.91 -16.52 9.32
C SER A 109 -49.07 -17.60 8.24
N ALA A 110 -47.97 -18.06 7.65
CA ALA A 110 -47.93 -19.03 6.55
C ALA A 110 -48.65 -18.57 5.27
N ASN A 111 -48.79 -17.26 5.04
CA ASN A 111 -49.25 -16.70 3.78
C ASN A 111 -48.08 -16.45 2.83
N ILE A 112 -48.33 -16.67 1.55
CA ILE A 112 -47.38 -16.30 0.50
C ILE A 112 -47.63 -14.84 0.13
N GLN A 113 -46.63 -14.00 0.35
CA GLN A 113 -46.68 -12.59 -0.02
C GLN A 113 -45.43 -12.16 -0.78
N ARG A 114 -45.50 -11.00 -1.44
CA ARG A 114 -44.33 -10.39 -2.08
C ARG A 114 -43.46 -9.77 -1.02
N MET A 115 -42.15 -9.95 -1.15
CA MET A 115 -41.21 -9.34 -0.22
C MET A 115 -41.21 -7.81 -0.32
N SER A 116 -41.37 -7.16 0.84
CA SER A 116 -41.19 -5.73 1.00
C SER A 116 -39.74 -5.30 0.77
N ASP A 117 -39.48 -4.00 0.73
CA ASP A 117 -38.10 -3.51 0.61
C ASP A 117 -37.24 -3.84 1.81
N SER A 118 -37.83 -3.87 3.00
CA SER A 118 -37.13 -4.26 4.22
C SER A 118 -36.79 -5.74 4.21
N GLU A 119 -37.75 -6.60 3.87
CA GLU A 119 -37.54 -8.06 3.82
C GLU A 119 -36.45 -8.43 2.82
N VAL A 120 -36.47 -7.86 1.62
CA VAL A 120 -35.39 -8.06 0.63
C VAL A 120 -34.03 -7.64 1.19
N ASN A 121 -34.00 -6.51 1.90
CA ASN A 121 -32.79 -5.95 2.48
C ASN A 121 -32.21 -6.81 3.62
N ASP A 122 -33.08 -7.37 4.46
CA ASP A 122 -32.71 -8.13 5.65
C ASP A 122 -32.47 -9.62 5.33
N ASP A 123 -32.96 -10.10 4.18
CA ASP A 123 -32.72 -11.44 3.67
C ASP A 123 -31.52 -11.51 2.71
N PHE A 124 -31.72 -11.81 1.42
CA PHE A 124 -30.62 -12.10 0.50
C PHE A 124 -29.71 -10.91 0.19
N ILE A 125 -30.16 -9.65 0.32
CA ILE A 125 -29.25 -8.50 0.16
C ILE A 125 -28.27 -8.41 1.33
N PHE A 126 -28.73 -8.69 2.55
CA PHE A 126 -27.85 -8.75 3.71
C PHE A 126 -26.81 -9.85 3.51
N SER A 127 -27.22 -11.08 3.20
CA SER A 127 -26.27 -12.18 2.98
C SER A 127 -25.34 -11.94 1.78
N THR A 128 -25.83 -11.30 0.70
CA THR A 128 -24.99 -10.86 -0.43
C THR A 128 -23.91 -9.86 0.01
N GLN A 129 -24.25 -8.89 0.87
CA GLN A 129 -23.28 -7.93 1.42
C GLN A 129 -22.22 -8.64 2.28
N GLN A 130 -22.64 -9.62 3.08
CA GLN A 130 -21.76 -10.47 3.88
C GLN A 130 -20.79 -11.27 2.99
N ASN A 131 -21.32 -11.87 1.91
CA ASN A 131 -20.52 -12.59 0.92
C ASN A 131 -19.50 -11.65 0.25
N LEU A 132 -19.91 -10.44 -0.15
CA LEU A 132 -19.02 -9.47 -0.79
C LEU A 132 -17.80 -9.13 0.06
N TYR A 133 -17.96 -8.76 1.34
CA TYR A 133 -16.80 -8.48 2.18
C TYR A 133 -16.09 -9.75 2.66
N GLY A 134 -16.77 -10.90 2.63
CA GLY A 134 -16.25 -12.23 2.99
C GLY A 134 -15.43 -12.93 1.90
N SER A 135 -14.76 -12.20 1.01
CA SER A 135 -14.01 -12.75 -0.14
C SER A 135 -14.88 -13.31 -1.29
N GLY A 136 -16.12 -12.82 -1.41
CA GLY A 136 -17.02 -13.07 -2.53
C GLY A 136 -16.58 -12.44 -3.85
N VAL A 137 -17.34 -12.70 -4.92
CA VAL A 137 -17.11 -12.05 -6.23
C VAL A 137 -17.28 -10.54 -6.07
N GLY A 138 -16.39 -9.77 -6.72
CA GLY A 138 -16.36 -8.31 -6.62
C GLY A 138 -15.60 -7.76 -5.42
N SER A 139 -15.17 -8.62 -4.48
CA SER A 139 -14.29 -8.24 -3.36
C SER A 139 -12.89 -7.86 -3.82
N TYR A 140 -12.18 -7.08 -2.99
CA TYR A 140 -10.84 -6.59 -3.30
C TYR A 140 -9.80 -7.12 -2.30
N LYS A 141 -8.57 -7.35 -2.78
CA LYS A 141 -7.38 -7.64 -1.95
C LYS A 141 -6.17 -6.87 -2.48
N LEU A 142 -5.32 -6.38 -1.58
CA LEU A 142 -4.06 -5.70 -1.93
C LEU A 142 -2.88 -6.61 -1.57
N GLN A 143 -2.21 -7.19 -2.57
CA GLN A 143 -1.07 -8.10 -2.33
C GLN A 143 -0.24 -8.34 -3.62
N PRO A 144 1.00 -8.86 -3.52
CA PRO A 144 1.87 -9.08 -4.68
C PRO A 144 1.34 -10.07 -5.71
N SER A 145 0.71 -11.16 -5.26
CA SER A 145 0.22 -12.25 -6.12
C SER A 145 -1.30 -12.40 -6.04
N ALA A 146 -1.91 -12.90 -7.12
CA ALA A 146 -3.34 -13.18 -7.11
C ALA A 146 -3.67 -14.25 -6.05
N PRO A 147 -4.74 -14.07 -5.25
CA PRO A 147 -5.23 -15.13 -4.37
C PRO A 147 -5.68 -16.37 -5.16
N THR A 148 -5.73 -17.52 -4.50
CA THR A 148 -5.98 -18.84 -5.13
C THR A 148 -7.42 -19.34 -4.97
N ASP A 149 -8.27 -18.64 -4.23
CA ASP A 149 -9.65 -19.03 -3.89
C ASP A 149 -10.69 -18.66 -4.97
N GLY A 150 -10.25 -18.54 -6.23
CA GLY A 150 -11.06 -18.15 -7.39
C GLY A 150 -10.22 -17.46 -8.45
N THR A 151 -10.88 -16.79 -9.39
CA THR A 151 -10.20 -15.98 -10.42
C THR A 151 -10.13 -14.53 -9.95
N TRP A 152 -8.95 -13.92 -10.06
CA TRP A 152 -8.71 -12.54 -9.65
C TRP A 152 -8.08 -11.74 -10.78
N VAL A 153 -8.54 -10.50 -10.95
CA VAL A 153 -8.09 -9.58 -12.01
C VAL A 153 -7.49 -8.34 -11.35
N SER A 154 -6.32 -7.89 -11.81
CA SER A 154 -5.71 -6.66 -11.30
C SER A 154 -6.48 -5.43 -11.78
N LYS A 155 -6.72 -4.50 -10.84
CA LYS A 155 -7.37 -3.19 -11.05
C LYS A 155 -6.42 -2.02 -10.82
N GLY A 156 -5.17 -2.29 -10.47
CA GLY A 156 -4.14 -1.28 -10.27
C GLY A 156 -2.86 -1.89 -9.76
N THR A 157 -1.73 -1.38 -10.23
CA THR A 157 -0.40 -1.73 -9.75
C THR A 157 0.12 -0.64 -8.82
N ILE A 158 0.60 -1.04 -7.66
CA ILE A 158 1.24 -0.19 -6.67
C ILE A 158 2.70 -0.60 -6.61
N THR A 159 3.59 0.38 -6.70
CA THR A 159 5.03 0.15 -6.86
C THR A 159 5.79 0.86 -5.75
N ASP A 160 6.76 0.16 -5.16
CA ASP A 160 7.74 0.66 -4.20
C ASP A 160 9.10 0.63 -4.92
N THR A 161 9.64 1.82 -5.18
CA THR A 161 10.80 2.01 -6.06
C THR A 161 12.04 2.29 -5.24
N LYS A 162 12.97 1.34 -5.24
CA LYS A 162 14.29 1.54 -4.64
C LYS A 162 15.26 2.14 -5.64
N ILE A 163 16.36 2.62 -5.09
CA ILE A 163 17.51 3.07 -5.87
C ILE A 163 18.20 1.84 -6.45
N SER A 164 18.86 2.02 -7.60
CA SER A 164 19.59 0.93 -8.28
C SER A 164 18.70 -0.22 -8.80
N GLY A 165 17.42 0.06 -9.12
CA GLY A 165 16.56 -0.81 -9.92
C GLY A 165 15.80 -1.91 -9.15
N GLY A 166 15.90 -1.95 -7.82
CA GLY A 166 15.06 -2.81 -7.00
C GLY A 166 13.64 -2.27 -6.93
N THR A 167 12.66 -3.08 -7.33
CA THR A 167 11.25 -2.68 -7.28
C THR A 167 10.42 -3.77 -6.62
N ASN A 168 9.60 -3.41 -5.66
CA ASN A 168 8.57 -4.27 -5.11
C ASN A 168 7.21 -3.82 -5.67
N THR A 169 6.38 -4.75 -6.11
CA THR A 169 5.04 -4.43 -6.62
C THR A 169 3.96 -5.17 -5.85
N SER A 170 2.83 -4.51 -5.70
CA SER A 170 1.58 -5.11 -5.23
C SER A 170 0.46 -4.72 -6.17
N GLN A 171 -0.58 -5.54 -6.22
CA GLN A 171 -1.71 -5.32 -7.10
C GLN A 171 -2.96 -5.16 -6.24
N LEU A 172 -3.84 -4.23 -6.64
CA LEU A 172 -5.21 -4.22 -6.18
C LEU A 172 -5.99 -5.25 -7.00
N TRP A 173 -6.15 -6.45 -6.46
CA TRP A 173 -6.91 -7.53 -7.08
C TRP A 173 -8.40 -7.37 -6.80
N ARG A 174 -9.23 -7.68 -7.81
CA ARG A 174 -10.68 -7.86 -7.66
C ARG A 174 -11.06 -9.28 -8.06
N LYS A 175 -11.84 -9.97 -7.23
CA LYS A 175 -12.28 -11.34 -7.52
C LYS A 175 -13.32 -11.32 -8.64
N SER A 176 -13.03 -11.97 -9.77
CA SER A 176 -13.91 -11.99 -10.95
C SER A 176 -14.76 -13.25 -11.07
N ALA A 177 -14.36 -14.36 -10.45
CA ALA A 177 -15.14 -15.59 -10.42
C ALA A 177 -14.85 -16.39 -9.14
N PRO A 178 -15.83 -17.14 -8.60
CA PRO A 178 -15.60 -18.04 -7.48
C PRO A 178 -14.80 -19.28 -7.94
N ALA A 179 -14.29 -20.06 -6.98
CA ALA A 179 -13.64 -21.34 -7.28
C ALA A 179 -14.63 -22.38 -7.85
N SER A 180 -15.90 -22.31 -7.44
CA SER A 180 -17.00 -23.13 -7.94
C SER A 180 -18.27 -22.31 -8.03
N THR A 181 -19.11 -22.62 -9.02
CA THR A 181 -20.44 -22.00 -9.15
C THR A 181 -21.43 -22.71 -8.22
N PRO A 182 -22.25 -21.98 -7.45
CA PRO A 182 -23.31 -22.57 -6.64
C PRO A 182 -24.35 -23.32 -7.49
N THR A 183 -25.08 -24.23 -6.85
CA THR A 183 -26.21 -24.92 -7.48
C THR A 183 -27.28 -23.91 -7.90
N THR A 184 -27.80 -24.02 -9.11
CA THR A 184 -28.82 -23.10 -9.60
C THR A 184 -30.13 -23.28 -8.85
N VAL A 185 -30.46 -22.31 -7.99
CA VAL A 185 -31.74 -22.24 -7.28
C VAL A 185 -32.25 -20.81 -7.37
N ARG A 186 -33.44 -20.62 -7.95
CA ARG A 186 -34.01 -19.29 -8.18
C ARG A 186 -35.20 -19.03 -7.28
N PRO A 187 -35.36 -17.78 -6.79
CA PRO A 187 -36.53 -17.42 -6.01
C PRO A 187 -37.77 -17.36 -6.90
N LEU A 188 -38.92 -17.62 -6.29
CA LEU A 188 -40.23 -17.50 -6.92
C LEU A 188 -40.71 -16.05 -6.89
N LYS A 189 -41.45 -15.64 -7.93
CA LYS A 189 -42.23 -14.40 -8.01
C LYS A 189 -43.68 -14.71 -8.35
N PHE A 190 -44.58 -13.79 -8.02
CA PHE A 190 -45.99 -13.86 -8.42
C PHE A 190 -46.25 -13.08 -9.72
N VAL A 191 -46.70 -13.79 -10.75
CA VAL A 191 -47.03 -13.22 -12.07
C VAL A 191 -48.53 -12.93 -12.15
N VAL A 192 -48.89 -11.65 -12.12
CA VAL A 192 -50.29 -11.19 -12.05
C VAL A 192 -51.10 -11.63 -13.27
N SER A 193 -50.52 -11.57 -14.47
CA SER A 193 -51.23 -11.90 -15.72
C SER A 193 -51.65 -13.37 -15.80
N SER A 194 -50.91 -14.27 -15.17
CA SER A 194 -51.21 -15.71 -15.14
C SER A 194 -51.75 -16.19 -13.79
N GLY A 195 -51.77 -15.33 -12.76
CA GLY A 195 -52.16 -15.72 -11.40
C GLY A 195 -51.30 -16.84 -10.80
N SER A 196 -50.05 -16.97 -11.25
CA SER A 196 -49.20 -18.12 -10.92
C SER A 196 -47.84 -17.72 -10.37
N LEU A 197 -47.24 -18.64 -9.61
CA LEU A 197 -45.86 -18.54 -9.16
C LEU A 197 -44.92 -19.03 -10.27
N ARG A 198 -43.84 -18.30 -10.49
CA ARG A 198 -42.78 -18.66 -11.45
C ARG A 198 -41.43 -18.32 -10.88
N GLU A 199 -40.41 -19.09 -11.25
CA GLU A 199 -39.03 -18.71 -10.98
C GLU A 199 -38.71 -17.35 -11.62
N MET A 200 -37.98 -16.53 -10.89
CA MET A 200 -37.33 -15.36 -11.45
C MET A 200 -36.26 -15.77 -12.45
N THR A 201 -35.98 -14.91 -13.42
CA THR A 201 -34.83 -15.07 -14.32
C THR A 201 -33.59 -14.40 -13.73
N ASP A 202 -32.40 -14.79 -14.19
CA ASP A 202 -31.15 -14.13 -13.75
C ASP A 202 -31.17 -12.62 -14.06
N THR A 203 -31.78 -12.22 -15.18
CA THR A 203 -31.97 -10.81 -15.55
C THR A 203 -32.82 -10.05 -14.52
N GLU A 204 -33.80 -10.71 -13.90
CA GLU A 204 -34.64 -10.11 -12.86
C GLU A 204 -33.91 -10.07 -11.52
N ILE A 205 -33.16 -11.12 -11.17
CA ILE A 205 -32.31 -11.13 -9.97
C ILE A 205 -31.27 -9.99 -10.02
N LYS A 206 -30.66 -9.75 -11.19
CA LYS A 206 -29.70 -8.63 -11.39
C LYS A 206 -30.31 -7.25 -11.16
N LYS A 207 -31.64 -7.08 -11.20
CA LYS A 207 -32.28 -5.79 -10.87
C LYS A 207 -32.11 -5.40 -9.41
N PHE A 208 -31.66 -6.33 -8.55
CA PHE A 208 -31.34 -6.09 -7.16
C PHE A 208 -29.89 -5.64 -6.91
N THR A 209 -29.01 -5.65 -7.92
CA THR A 209 -27.63 -5.15 -7.79
C THR A 209 -27.54 -3.70 -7.30
N PRO A 210 -28.32 -2.73 -7.84
CA PRO A 210 -28.28 -1.36 -7.35
C PRO A 210 -28.70 -1.24 -5.87
N ARG A 211 -29.57 -2.14 -5.39
CA ARG A 211 -29.95 -2.19 -3.97
C ARG A 211 -28.80 -2.60 -3.07
N LEU A 212 -28.01 -3.62 -3.45
CA LEU A 212 -26.77 -3.96 -2.75
C LEU A 212 -25.82 -2.75 -2.70
N ARG A 213 -25.65 -2.06 -3.83
CA ARG A 213 -24.79 -0.86 -3.92
C ARG A 213 -25.27 0.24 -2.97
N ASN A 214 -26.56 0.54 -2.96
CA ASN A 214 -27.14 1.54 -2.07
C ASN A 214 -27.06 1.12 -0.60
N ARG A 215 -27.19 -0.18 -0.28
CA ARG A 215 -27.01 -0.67 1.09
C ARG A 215 -25.58 -0.45 1.60
N ILE A 216 -24.56 -0.72 0.77
CA ILE A 216 -23.14 -0.46 1.09
C ILE A 216 -22.94 1.02 1.45
N VAL A 217 -23.55 1.93 0.68
CA VAL A 217 -23.44 3.37 0.93
C VAL A 217 -24.21 3.79 2.19
N ALA A 218 -25.42 3.24 2.39
CA ALA A 218 -26.29 3.61 3.50
C ALA A 218 -25.72 3.21 4.87
N ASN A 219 -25.16 1.99 5.01
CA ASN A 219 -24.64 1.51 6.29
C ASN A 219 -23.10 1.58 6.40
N GLY A 220 -22.40 1.76 5.29
CA GLY A 220 -20.94 1.78 5.21
C GLY A 220 -20.27 0.40 5.26
N ILE A 221 -21.01 -0.68 5.43
CA ILE A 221 -20.46 -2.05 5.43
C ILE A 221 -20.10 -2.44 4.00
N GLY A 222 -18.90 -2.99 3.79
CA GLY A 222 -18.33 -3.21 2.45
C GLY A 222 -17.62 -1.97 1.86
N THR A 223 -17.52 -0.86 2.61
CA THR A 223 -16.62 0.24 2.25
C THR A 223 -15.18 -0.07 2.60
N TYR A 224 -14.24 0.56 1.89
CA TYR A 224 -12.82 0.32 2.06
C TYR A 224 -12.06 1.55 2.58
N LYS A 225 -10.91 1.31 3.20
CA LYS A 225 -9.92 2.32 3.58
C LYS A 225 -8.50 1.82 3.32
N VAL A 226 -7.59 2.74 2.97
CA VAL A 226 -6.16 2.43 2.82
C VAL A 226 -5.35 3.24 3.82
N GLN A 227 -4.77 2.55 4.80
CA GLN A 227 -3.94 3.14 5.85
C GLN A 227 -3.19 2.06 6.65
N ALA A 228 -2.22 2.47 7.47
CA ALA A 228 -1.35 1.57 8.23
C ALA A 228 -2.10 0.71 9.26
N ASN A 229 -3.08 1.30 9.95
CA ASN A 229 -3.81 0.69 11.04
C ASN A 229 -5.30 0.61 10.72
N ALA A 230 -6.00 -0.35 11.34
CA ALA A 230 -7.45 -0.44 11.23
C ALA A 230 -8.09 0.90 11.64
N PRO A 231 -9.09 1.43 10.89
CA PRO A 231 -9.86 2.57 11.36
C PRO A 231 -10.44 2.29 12.76
N THR A 232 -10.35 3.26 13.66
CA THR A 232 -10.80 3.14 15.05
C THR A 232 -12.24 3.59 15.28
N SER A 233 -12.84 4.25 14.28
CA SER A 233 -14.20 4.78 14.34
C SER A 233 -15.03 4.21 13.18
N GLY A 234 -16.34 4.11 13.41
CA GLY A 234 -17.27 3.64 12.38
C GLY A 234 -17.12 2.15 12.13
N GLY A 235 -17.09 1.34 13.20
CA GLY A 235 -17.31 -0.10 13.12
C GLY A 235 -16.07 -1.00 13.09
N THR A 236 -16.28 -2.25 12.70
CA THR A 236 -15.23 -3.30 12.66
C THR A 236 -14.61 -3.38 11.28
N TRP A 237 -13.28 -3.46 11.22
CA TRP A 237 -12.53 -3.47 9.97
C TRP A 237 -11.63 -4.70 9.89
N VAL A 238 -11.61 -5.33 8.72
CA VAL A 238 -10.80 -6.51 8.41
C VAL A 238 -9.78 -6.16 7.33
N GLN A 239 -8.55 -6.63 7.51
CA GLN A 239 -7.48 -6.43 6.53
C GLN A 239 -7.72 -7.33 5.31
N MET A 240 -7.57 -6.76 4.11
CA MET A 240 -7.81 -7.41 2.83
C MET A 240 -6.52 -7.54 2.02
N GLY A 241 -5.83 -8.65 2.21
CA GLY A 241 -4.52 -8.93 1.59
C GLY A 241 -3.35 -8.63 2.54
N ASP A 242 -2.20 -8.33 1.95
CA ASP A 242 -0.94 -8.15 2.67
C ASP A 242 -0.67 -6.69 3.02
N THR A 243 0.35 -6.47 3.86
CA THR A 243 0.86 -5.12 4.11
C THR A 243 1.78 -4.70 2.99
N PHE A 244 1.52 -3.54 2.40
CA PHE A 244 2.42 -2.91 1.45
C PHE A 244 3.27 -1.85 2.15
N THR A 245 4.56 -1.78 1.83
CA THR A 245 5.55 -0.97 2.58
C THR A 245 6.38 -0.13 1.62
N ASP A 246 6.56 1.15 1.95
CA ASP A 246 7.53 2.04 1.32
C ASP A 246 8.90 1.73 1.91
N THR A 247 9.84 1.33 1.07
CA THR A 247 11.18 0.96 1.51
C THR A 247 12.24 1.77 0.81
N ARG A 248 13.16 2.32 1.61
CA ARG A 248 14.15 3.28 1.14
C ARG A 248 15.54 2.92 1.64
N HIS A 249 16.58 3.24 0.87
CA HIS A 249 17.95 3.09 1.35
C HIS A 249 18.27 4.02 2.52
N GLN A 250 18.98 3.48 3.49
CA GLN A 250 19.46 4.22 4.67
C GLN A 250 20.61 5.16 4.30
N VAL A 251 20.83 6.18 5.11
CA VAL A 251 22.06 7.00 5.09
C VAL A 251 22.75 6.87 6.43
N ALA A 252 24.06 6.69 6.41
CA ALA A 252 24.87 6.59 7.61
C ALA A 252 26.22 7.27 7.40
N ASN A 253 26.82 7.77 8.47
CA ASN A 253 28.13 8.39 8.41
C ASN A 253 29.19 7.31 8.17
N GLN A 254 29.95 7.42 7.08
CA GLN A 254 31.12 6.57 6.86
C GLN A 254 32.38 7.44 6.89
N SER A 255 33.45 6.87 7.47
CA SER A 255 34.78 7.47 7.45
C SER A 255 35.56 6.89 6.28
N TYR A 256 35.87 7.72 5.29
CA TYR A 256 36.77 7.33 4.21
C TYR A 256 38.16 7.87 4.52
N THR A 257 39.11 6.97 4.72
CA THR A 257 40.54 7.31 4.76
C THR A 257 41.05 7.35 3.32
N SER A 258 41.06 8.53 2.70
CA SER A 258 41.78 8.72 1.45
C SER A 258 43.14 9.34 1.75
N SER A 259 44.21 8.74 1.20
CA SER A 259 45.54 9.34 1.19
C SER A 259 45.63 10.29 -0.01
N PHE A 260 45.30 11.57 0.18
CA PHE A 260 45.54 12.59 -0.83
C PHE A 260 47.03 12.97 -0.81
N SER A 261 47.80 12.41 -1.75
CA SER A 261 49.21 12.72 -1.92
C SER A 261 49.36 13.78 -3.01
N ASN A 262 49.38 15.05 -2.62
CA ASN A 262 49.64 16.14 -3.55
C ASN A 262 50.64 17.12 -2.93
N THR A 263 51.50 17.70 -3.76
CA THR A 263 52.51 18.67 -3.30
C THR A 263 51.84 20.02 -3.07
N PHE A 264 51.54 20.33 -1.81
CA PHE A 264 51.05 21.66 -1.44
C PHE A 264 52.24 22.60 -1.25
N THR A 265 52.44 23.54 -2.17
CA THR A 265 53.47 24.59 -2.05
C THR A 265 52.77 25.90 -1.71
N ASN A 266 52.80 26.30 -0.43
CA ASN A 266 52.27 27.60 -0.02
C ASN A 266 53.17 28.24 1.04
N THR A 267 53.14 29.57 1.12
CA THR A 267 53.88 30.31 2.14
C THR A 267 53.06 30.35 3.41
N PHE A 268 53.60 29.81 4.50
CA PHE A 268 52.95 29.82 5.80
C PHE A 268 53.62 30.82 6.73
N THR A 269 52.82 31.47 7.57
CA THR A 269 53.29 32.38 8.63
C THR A 269 52.66 31.95 9.95
N ASN A 270 53.42 31.29 10.82
CA ASN A 270 53.05 31.09 12.23
C ASN A 270 54.10 31.68 13.15
N THR A 271 53.64 31.91 14.39
CA THR A 271 54.50 32.05 15.55
C THR A 271 54.88 30.65 16.04
N PHE A 272 56.13 30.24 15.86
CA PHE A 272 56.64 28.98 16.41
C PHE A 272 57.27 29.24 17.80
N ALA A 273 56.84 28.48 18.81
CA ALA A 273 57.45 28.45 20.14
C ALA A 273 57.87 27.01 20.45
N GLY A 274 59.15 26.71 20.30
CA GLY A 274 59.71 25.38 20.51
C GLY A 274 61.23 25.39 20.58
N PHE A 275 61.80 24.33 21.13
CA PHE A 275 63.25 24.18 21.27
C PHE A 275 63.88 23.76 19.94
N PHE A 276 64.82 24.56 19.42
CA PHE A 276 65.63 24.16 18.28
C PHE A 276 66.88 23.43 18.79
N SER A 277 67.04 22.16 18.43
CA SER A 277 68.24 21.36 18.70
C SER A 277 68.97 21.13 17.37
N SER A 278 70.11 21.79 17.19
CA SER A 278 70.99 21.57 16.04
C SER A 278 72.38 21.17 16.52
N THR A 279 72.89 20.06 15.99
CA THR A 279 74.26 19.61 16.20
C THR A 279 75.14 20.21 15.10
N TYR A 280 75.91 21.25 15.43
CA TYR A 280 76.89 21.80 14.49
C TYR A 280 78.20 21.00 14.55
N ASN A 281 78.50 20.24 13.50
CA ASN A 281 79.86 19.77 13.24
C ASN A 281 80.57 20.81 12.36
N ARG A 282 81.31 21.73 12.98
CA ARG A 282 82.13 22.68 12.24
C ARG A 282 83.50 22.04 11.97
N PHE A 283 83.68 21.41 10.82
CA PHE A 283 85.02 21.11 10.30
C PHE A 283 85.57 22.37 9.62
N GLN A 284 86.38 23.14 10.34
CA GLN A 284 87.32 24.08 9.71
C GLN A 284 88.72 23.49 9.84
N ALA A 285 89.38 23.27 8.70
CA ALA A 285 90.80 22.99 8.66
C ALA A 285 91.55 24.21 9.21
N PHE A 286 92.03 24.09 10.44
CA PHE A 286 92.88 25.08 11.09
C PHE A 286 94.26 24.45 11.26
N THR A 287 95.24 24.96 10.50
CA THR A 287 96.65 24.64 10.69
C THR A 287 97.16 25.40 11.92
N GLY A 288 97.01 24.81 13.09
CA GLY A 288 97.51 25.34 14.35
C GLY A 288 97.20 24.36 15.48
N SER A 289 98.24 23.89 16.16
CA SER A 289 98.19 22.82 17.17
C SER A 289 97.28 23.19 18.34
N PHE A 290 96.04 22.68 18.36
CA PHE A 290 95.22 22.52 19.55
C PHE A 290 94.14 21.46 19.28
N ILE A 291 94.29 20.27 19.85
CA ILE A 291 93.28 19.21 19.82
C ILE A 291 92.35 19.43 21.01
N GLY A 292 91.18 19.99 20.74
CA GLY A 292 90.07 20.03 21.69
C GLY A 292 88.74 19.94 20.94
N SER A 293 88.07 18.80 21.03
CA SER A 293 86.72 18.61 20.49
C SER A 293 85.72 19.38 21.36
N PHE A 294 85.18 20.48 20.85
CA PHE A 294 84.13 21.24 21.53
C PHE A 294 82.76 20.70 21.09
N SER A 295 82.16 19.80 21.87
CA SER A 295 80.75 19.44 21.75
C SER A 295 79.94 20.28 22.73
N GLY A 296 79.25 21.30 22.21
CA GLY A 296 78.35 22.14 23.00
C GLY A 296 76.92 22.01 22.47
N SER A 297 76.02 21.45 23.28
CA SER A 297 74.57 21.61 23.08
C SER A 297 74.16 22.97 23.65
N ARG A 298 73.54 23.82 22.82
CA ARG A 298 72.90 25.06 23.29
C ARG A 298 71.40 24.96 23.04
N THR A 299 70.63 24.80 24.11
CA THR A 299 69.20 25.04 24.11
C THR A 299 68.96 26.54 24.30
N LYS A 300 68.46 27.20 23.26
CA LYS A 300 67.95 28.57 23.36
C LYS A 300 66.47 28.56 23.06
N PHE A 301 65.70 29.31 23.85
CA PHE A 301 64.30 29.60 23.57
C PHE A 301 64.26 30.68 22.49
N PHE A 302 63.60 30.42 21.36
CA PHE A 302 63.48 31.37 20.26
C PHE A 302 62.01 31.67 20.03
N THR A 303 61.67 32.96 19.97
CA THR A 303 60.36 33.45 19.54
C THR A 303 60.59 34.31 18.32
N GLY A 304 60.10 33.87 17.16
CA GLY A 304 60.24 34.59 15.90
C GLY A 304 59.19 34.15 14.90
N THR A 305 58.86 35.04 13.97
CA THR A 305 57.98 34.75 12.84
C THR A 305 58.77 33.93 11.82
N PHE A 306 58.36 32.68 11.59
CA PHE A 306 59.01 31.81 10.60
C PHE A 306 58.22 31.86 9.30
N THR A 307 58.89 32.22 8.21
CA THR A 307 58.36 32.14 6.85
C THR A 307 59.14 31.07 6.11
N GLY A 308 58.48 29.98 5.74
CA GLY A 308 59.09 28.88 5.01
C GLY A 308 58.08 28.22 4.07
N THR A 309 58.59 27.54 3.05
CA THR A 309 57.80 26.65 2.19
C THR A 309 57.64 25.31 2.90
N PHE A 310 56.41 24.93 3.22
CA PHE A 310 56.10 23.59 3.69
C PHE A 310 55.88 22.68 2.48
N THR A 311 56.60 21.57 2.41
CA THR A 311 56.35 20.48 1.47
C THR A 311 56.13 19.21 2.28
N GLY A 312 54.89 18.75 2.37
CA GLY A 312 54.53 17.56 3.15
C GLY A 312 53.24 16.94 2.66
N PHE A 313 53.04 15.66 2.99
CA PHE A 313 51.80 14.96 2.68
C PHE A 313 50.73 15.33 3.71
N PHE A 314 49.55 15.70 3.24
CA PHE A 314 48.39 15.93 4.09
C PHE A 314 47.52 14.66 4.11
N THR A 315 47.35 14.05 5.29
CA THR A 315 46.37 13.00 5.51
C THR A 315 45.15 13.60 6.20
N GLY A 316 44.03 13.66 5.47
CA GLY A 316 42.73 14.07 6.00
C GLY A 316 41.77 12.89 6.01
N SER A 317 40.94 12.78 7.05
CA SER A 317 39.75 11.93 7.03
C SER A 317 38.54 12.77 6.65
N PHE A 318 37.78 12.31 5.66
CA PHE A 318 36.51 12.92 5.31
C PHE A 318 35.39 12.10 5.96
N THR A 319 34.52 12.79 6.68
CA THR A 319 33.29 12.22 7.25
C THR A 319 32.09 12.87 6.58
N GLY A 320 31.06 12.07 6.35
CA GLY A 320 29.84 12.50 5.68
C GLY A 320 28.90 11.31 5.48
N LEU A 321 27.63 11.61 5.24
CA LEU A 321 26.64 10.58 4.98
C LEU A 321 26.95 9.88 3.66
N THR A 322 26.77 8.57 3.67
CA THR A 322 26.81 7.70 2.51
C THR A 322 25.49 6.96 2.41
N VAL A 323 24.97 6.78 1.19
CA VAL A 323 23.82 5.89 0.94
C VAL A 323 24.24 4.44 1.17
N GLN A 324 23.59 3.77 2.11
CA GLN A 324 23.88 2.38 2.48
C GLN A 324 23.15 1.41 1.55
N SER A 325 23.66 0.18 1.45
CA SER A 325 22.97 -0.91 0.75
C SER A 325 21.74 -1.40 1.52
N SER A 326 21.73 -1.25 2.86
CA SER A 326 20.58 -1.56 3.70
C SER A 326 19.41 -0.60 3.46
N THR A 327 18.20 -1.12 3.68
CA THR A 327 16.95 -0.37 3.55
C THR A 327 16.25 -0.19 4.90
N GLU A 328 15.45 0.86 5.00
CA GLU A 328 14.50 1.15 6.08
C GLU A 328 13.06 1.06 5.56
N ASN A 329 12.13 0.69 6.43
CA ASN A 329 10.70 0.81 6.17
C ASN A 329 10.27 2.22 6.55
N VAL A 330 9.81 3.01 5.58
CA VAL A 330 9.46 4.43 5.77
C VAL A 330 8.00 4.57 6.16
N SER A 331 7.13 3.84 5.48
CA SER A 331 5.70 3.84 5.76
C SER A 331 5.08 2.51 5.33
N SER A 332 3.88 2.21 5.83
CA SER A 332 3.13 1.04 5.39
C SER A 332 1.66 1.38 5.22
N ALA A 333 1.01 0.64 4.33
CA ALA A 333 -0.42 0.73 4.09
C ALA A 333 -1.02 -0.67 3.94
N LYS A 334 -2.26 -0.80 4.41
CA LYS A 334 -3.08 -1.99 4.26
C LYS A 334 -4.42 -1.56 3.68
N LEU A 335 -5.03 -2.47 2.93
CA LEU A 335 -6.43 -2.33 2.52
C LEU A 335 -7.32 -2.89 3.64
N TRP A 336 -8.29 -2.12 4.08
CA TRP A 336 -9.27 -2.50 5.09
C TRP A 336 -10.66 -2.47 4.49
N VAL A 337 -11.49 -3.48 4.81
CA VAL A 337 -12.92 -3.47 4.51
C VAL A 337 -13.72 -3.40 5.81
N ARG A 338 -14.80 -2.63 5.82
CA ARG A 338 -15.71 -2.56 6.97
C ARG A 338 -16.69 -3.74 6.95
N VAL A 339 -16.83 -4.42 8.08
CA VAL A 339 -17.67 -5.64 8.23
C VAL A 339 -18.78 -5.51 9.28
N ALA A 340 -18.75 -4.47 10.11
CA ALA A 340 -19.81 -4.10 11.05
C ALA A 340 -19.78 -2.58 11.29
#